data_AF-A0A9D2G384-F1
#
_entry.id   AF-A0A9D2G384-F1
#
_cell.length_a   1.000
_cell.length_b   1.000
_cell.length_c   1.000
_cell.angle_alpha   90.00
_cell.angle_beta   90.00
_cell.angle_gamma   90.00
#
_symmetry.space_group_name_H-M   'P 1'
#
loop_
_entity.id
_entity.type
_entity.pdbx_description
1 polymer ?
#
loop_
_entity_poly.entity_id
_entity_poly.type
_entity_poly.pdbx_seq_one_letter_code
_entity_poly.pdbx_strand_id
1 'polypeptide(L)'
;MAKTVYTNYWINERDNVRKEHGSYETEKEAIEAILTWWEIHNQKNRDVSYERTNRGALEILYGDANYYYRIERREINGSLPSREYKVKSKGEIEALRAKHQLDETAFIFDELPEPYRDRLIQAIGDSSKCREYSYTEDGQPIVELNSK
;
A
#
# COMPACT_ATOMS: atom_id res chain seq x y z
N MET A 1 19.07 -16.72 -5.66
CA MET A 1 19.50 -15.71 -6.65
C MET A 1 19.00 -14.37 -6.13
N ALA A 2 19.87 -13.36 -6.07
CA ALA A 2 19.45 -12.02 -5.68
C ALA A 2 18.54 -11.45 -6.79
N LYS A 3 17.33 -10.99 -6.41
CA LYS A 3 16.39 -10.35 -7.35
C LYS A 3 16.45 -8.85 -7.10
N THR A 4 16.62 -8.07 -8.17
CA THR A 4 16.44 -6.63 -8.09
C THR A 4 14.94 -6.34 -7.95
N VAL A 5 14.59 -5.53 -6.96
CA VAL A 5 13.23 -5.05 -6.69
C VAL A 5 13.25 -3.54 -6.48
N TYR A 6 12.09 -2.92 -6.60
CA TYR A 6 11.89 -1.49 -6.40
C TYR A 6 10.97 -1.32 -5.20
N THR A 7 11.46 -0.67 -4.15
CA THR A 7 10.71 -0.51 -2.91
C THR A 7 10.25 0.93 -2.74
N ASN A 8 8.95 1.10 -2.47
CA ASN A 8 8.32 2.38 -2.23
C ASN A 8 8.43 2.78 -0.76
N TYR A 9 8.95 3.98 -0.54
CA TYR A 9 9.00 4.62 0.76
C TYR A 9 8.20 5.91 0.72
N TRP A 10 7.25 6.06 1.63
CA TRP A 10 6.66 7.35 1.94
C TRP A 10 7.53 8.06 2.98
N ILE A 11 8.00 9.26 2.65
CA ILE A 11 8.87 10.08 3.48
C ILE A 11 8.09 11.33 3.89
N ASN A 12 8.13 11.61 5.18
CA ASN A 12 7.76 12.89 5.77
C ASN A 12 9.00 13.47 6.46
N GLU A 13 9.63 14.47 5.84
CA GLU A 13 10.83 15.11 6.39
C GLU A 13 10.53 15.94 7.64
N ARG A 14 9.32 16.49 7.77
CA ARG A 14 8.95 17.32 8.92
C ARG A 14 9.03 16.54 10.24
N ASP A 15 8.57 15.30 10.22
CA ASP A 15 8.57 14.40 11.38
C ASP A 15 9.70 13.35 11.33
N ASN A 16 10.57 13.41 10.31
CA ASN A 16 11.60 12.41 10.02
C ASN A 16 11.04 10.96 9.98
N VAL A 17 9.83 10.82 9.43
CA VAL A 17 9.11 9.55 9.33
C VAL A 17 9.35 8.95 7.96
N ARG A 18 9.78 7.70 7.95
CA ARG A 18 9.93 6.88 6.74
C ARG A 18 9.11 5.62 6.87
N LYS A 19 8.10 5.46 6.01
CA LYS A 19 7.24 4.27 5.96
C LYS A 19 7.44 3.52 4.66
N GLU A 20 7.64 2.22 4.75
CA GLU A 20 7.67 1.35 3.58
C GLU A 20 6.24 0.98 3.18
N HIS A 21 5.87 1.22 1.93
CA HIS A 21 4.56 0.82 1.41
C HIS A 21 4.61 -0.61 0.85
N GLY A 22 5.49 -0.85 -0.12
CA GLY A 22 5.55 -2.12 -0.84
C GLY A 22 6.79 -2.26 -1.70
N SER A 23 7.05 -3.48 -2.16
CA SER A 23 8.15 -3.80 -3.09
C SER A 23 7.61 -4.43 -4.37
N TYR A 24 8.20 -4.07 -5.51
CA TYR A 24 7.72 -4.40 -6.85
C TYR A 24 8.86 -4.90 -7.74
N GLU A 25 8.53 -5.60 -8.82
CA GLU A 25 9.53 -6.15 -9.73
C GLU A 25 10.14 -5.07 -10.62
N THR A 26 9.35 -4.04 -10.96
CA THR A 26 9.76 -2.95 -11.84
C THR A 26 9.50 -1.57 -11.24
N GLU A 27 10.31 -0.58 -11.66
CA GLU A 27 10.12 0.83 -11.26
C GLU A 27 8.75 1.35 -11.70
N LYS A 28 8.26 0.90 -12.86
CA LYS A 28 6.95 1.28 -13.39
C LYS A 28 5.82 0.80 -12.48
N GLU A 29 5.83 -0.47 -12.06
CA GLU A 29 4.84 -0.97 -11.09
C GLU A 29 4.89 -0.22 -9.77
N ALA A 30 6.09 0.14 -9.32
CA ALA A 30 6.27 0.89 -8.09
C ALA A 30 5.63 2.29 -8.20
N ILE A 31 5.76 2.97 -9.34
CA ILE A 31 5.05 4.23 -9.62
C ILE A 31 3.54 3.99 -9.68
N GLU A 32 3.08 3.00 -10.44
CA GLU A 32 1.66 2.68 -10.58
C GLU A 32 1.01 2.39 -9.23
N ALA A 33 1.70 1.70 -8.33
CA ALA A 33 1.22 1.44 -6.97
C ALA A 33 1.00 2.72 -6.15
N ILE A 34 1.89 3.72 -6.27
CA ILE A 34 1.74 5.02 -5.59
C ILE A 34 0.54 5.78 -6.17
N LEU A 35 0.38 5.75 -7.50
CA LEU A 35 -0.76 6.38 -8.16
C LEU A 35 -2.08 5.74 -7.72
N THR A 36 -2.14 4.40 -7.71
CA THR A 36 -3.32 3.67 -7.23
C THR A 36 -3.62 3.97 -5.77
N TRP A 37 -2.59 4.11 -4.92
CA TRP A 37 -2.78 4.53 -3.53
C TRP A 37 -3.43 5.91 -3.43
N TRP A 38 -2.98 6.89 -4.22
CA TRP A 38 -3.61 8.22 -4.26
C TRP A 38 -5.04 8.18 -4.77
N GLU A 39 -5.35 7.32 -5.75
CA GLU A 39 -6.71 7.12 -6.24
C GLU A 39 -7.65 6.60 -5.14
N ILE A 40 -7.22 5.60 -4.37
CA ILE A 40 -8.01 5.04 -3.24
C ILE A 40 -8.29 6.13 -2.20
N HIS A 41 -7.31 6.98 -1.90
CA HIS A 41 -7.47 8.08 -0.97
C HIS A 41 -8.16 9.31 -1.56
N ASN A 42 -8.62 9.25 -2.82
CA ASN A 42 -9.19 10.37 -3.58
C ASN A 42 -8.31 11.65 -3.50
N GLN A 43 -7.00 11.46 -3.40
CA GLN A 43 -6.02 12.53 -3.34
C GLN A 43 -5.77 13.02 -4.76
N LYS A 44 -6.48 14.08 -5.16
CA LYS A 44 -6.21 14.79 -6.41
C LYS A 44 -4.96 15.65 -6.25
N ASN A 45 -3.79 15.01 -6.23
CA ASN A 45 -2.52 15.71 -6.18
C ASN A 45 -2.32 16.46 -7.51
N ARG A 46 -2.48 17.78 -7.48
CA ARG A 46 -2.44 18.64 -8.68
C ARG A 46 -1.02 18.92 -9.19
N ASP A 47 -0.01 18.73 -8.34
CA ASP A 47 1.37 19.10 -8.63
C ASP A 47 2.30 17.95 -8.24
N VAL A 48 2.40 16.97 -9.14
CA VAL A 48 3.29 15.81 -8.98
C VAL A 48 4.57 16.05 -9.78
N SER A 49 5.71 16.05 -9.11
CA SER A 49 7.03 16.18 -9.73
C SER A 49 7.87 14.94 -9.51
N TYR A 50 8.64 14.55 -10.53
CA TYR A 50 9.50 13.37 -10.51
C TYR A 50 10.96 13.82 -10.55
N GLU A 51 11.70 13.58 -9.48
CA GLU A 51 13.11 13.92 -9.36
C GLU A 51 13.95 12.66 -9.19
N ARG A 52 15.03 12.53 -9.97
CA ARG A 52 15.93 11.38 -9.85
C ARG A 52 17.17 11.78 -9.06
N THR A 53 17.39 11.11 -7.94
CA THR A 53 18.55 11.34 -7.09
C THR A 53 19.84 10.84 -7.75
N ASN A 54 20.98 11.40 -7.34
CA ASN A 54 22.31 10.95 -7.79
C ASN A 54 22.62 9.47 -7.46
N ARG A 55 21.83 8.84 -6.58
CA ARG A 55 21.94 7.41 -6.23
C ARG A 55 21.02 6.52 -7.06
N GLY A 56 20.30 7.08 -8.03
CA GLY A 56 19.39 6.37 -8.92
C GLY A 56 17.99 6.12 -8.36
N ALA A 57 17.69 6.57 -7.14
CA ALA A 57 16.34 6.51 -6.58
C ALA A 57 15.45 7.59 -7.23
N LEU A 58 14.19 7.25 -7.47
CA LEU A 58 13.18 8.16 -8.01
C LEU A 58 12.35 8.74 -6.86
N GLU A 59 12.29 10.05 -6.74
CA GLU A 59 11.50 10.78 -5.75
C GLU A 59 10.29 11.40 -6.45
N ILE A 60 9.10 11.17 -5.90
CA ILE A 60 7.82 11.66 -6.38
C ILE A 60 7.31 12.65 -5.33
N LEU A 61 7.51 13.93 -5.60
CA LEU A 61 7.04 15.01 -4.75
C LEU A 61 5.61 15.35 -5.12
N TYR A 62 4.77 15.59 -4.12
CA TYR A 62 3.37 15.90 -4.35
C TYR A 62 2.86 16.90 -3.32
N GLY A 63 2.34 18.02 -3.80
CA GLY A 63 1.83 19.09 -2.94
C GLY A 63 2.96 19.85 -2.22
N ASP A 64 3.38 19.38 -1.05
CA ASP A 64 4.33 20.08 -0.17
C ASP A 64 5.70 19.39 -0.19
N ALA A 65 6.78 20.18 -0.21
CA ALA A 65 8.15 19.67 -0.36
C ALA A 65 8.59 18.73 0.78
N ASN A 66 7.90 18.76 1.94
CA ASN A 66 8.21 17.89 3.07
C ASN A 66 7.66 16.47 2.94
N TYR A 67 6.75 16.20 1.99
CA TYR A 67 6.14 14.89 1.79
C TYR A 67 6.40 14.38 0.38
N TYR A 68 7.06 13.24 0.27
CA TYR A 68 7.35 12.64 -1.02
C TYR A 68 7.41 11.12 -0.93
N TYR A 69 7.14 10.47 -2.05
CA TYR A 69 7.46 9.05 -2.20
C TYR A 69 8.86 8.90 -2.78
N ARG A 70 9.56 7.87 -2.36
CA ARG A 70 10.89 7.53 -2.86
C ARG A 70 10.93 6.06 -3.23
N ILE A 71 11.27 5.80 -4.47
CA ILE A 71 11.43 4.46 -5.04
C ILE A 71 12.91 4.14 -5.05
N GLU A 72 13.30 3.16 -4.25
CA GLU A 72 14.68 2.71 -4.18
C GLU A 72 14.84 1.32 -4.80
N ARG A 73 15.86 1.18 -5.65
CA ARG A 73 16.29 -0.13 -6.14
C ARG A 73 16.99 -0.89 -5.03
N ARG A 74 16.51 -2.08 -4.70
CA ARG A 74 17.11 -2.97 -3.70
C ARG A 74 17.33 -4.36 -4.28
N GLU A 75 18.30 -5.07 -3.73
CA GLU A 75 18.48 -6.50 -4.01
C GLU A 75 17.98 -7.29 -2.81
N ILE A 76 17.04 -8.20 -3.05
CA ILE A 76 16.50 -9.08 -2.02
C ILE A 76 16.89 -10.53 -2.29
N ASN A 77 17.12 -11.28 -1.21
CA ASN A 77 17.29 -12.72 -1.25
C ASN A 77 15.93 -13.37 -0.95
N GLY A 78 15.17 -13.69 -2.00
CA GLY A 78 13.85 -14.30 -1.87
C GLY A 78 12.88 -13.85 -2.95
N SER A 79 11.62 -14.25 -2.78
CA SER A 79 10.51 -13.80 -3.62
C SER A 79 9.84 -12.57 -2.99
N LEU A 80 9.22 -11.74 -3.82
CA LEU A 80 8.29 -10.71 -3.34
C LEU A 80 7.12 -11.37 -2.60
N PRO A 81 6.48 -10.65 -1.66
CA PRO A 81 5.23 -11.12 -1.06
C PRO A 81 4.19 -11.42 -2.14
N SER A 82 3.32 -12.39 -1.85
CA SER A 82 2.30 -12.79 -2.81
C SER A 82 1.21 -11.73 -2.90
N ARG A 83 0.86 -11.38 -4.13
CA ARG A 83 -0.30 -10.55 -4.45
C ARG A 83 -1.58 -11.37 -4.58
N GLU A 84 -1.45 -12.70 -4.69
CA GLU A 84 -2.59 -13.58 -4.79
C GLU A 84 -3.35 -13.63 -3.48
N TYR A 85 -4.67 -13.58 -3.57
CA TYR A 85 -5.57 -13.69 -2.43
C TYR A 85 -6.76 -14.57 -2.80
N LYS A 86 -7.21 -15.36 -1.81
CA LYS A 86 -8.47 -16.11 -1.90
C LYS A 86 -9.46 -15.51 -0.94
N VAL A 87 -10.60 -15.08 -1.45
CA VAL A 87 -11.67 -14.47 -0.65
C VAL A 87 -12.11 -15.42 0.46
N LYS A 88 -12.15 -14.91 1.69
CA LYS A 88 -12.63 -15.65 2.87
C LYS A 88 -14.11 -16.00 2.75
N SER A 89 -14.51 -17.11 3.38
CA SER A 89 -15.91 -17.50 3.46
C SER A 89 -16.68 -16.55 4.39
N LYS A 90 -17.99 -16.37 4.20
CA LYS A 90 -18.82 -15.49 5.05
C LYS A 90 -18.61 -15.73 6.55
N GLY A 91 -18.58 -16.99 6.98
CA GLY A 91 -18.35 -17.33 8.39
C GLY A 91 -16.95 -16.95 8.92
N GLU A 92 -15.92 -16.96 8.08
CA GLU A 92 -14.59 -16.47 8.46
C GLU A 92 -14.55 -14.94 8.60
N ILE A 93 -15.28 -14.24 7.71
CA ILE A 93 -15.42 -12.79 7.74
C ILE A 93 -16.13 -12.38 9.03
N GLU A 94 -17.28 -12.99 9.34
CA GLU A 94 -18.03 -12.70 10.56
C GLU A 94 -17.22 -12.98 11.82
N ALA A 95 -16.44 -14.07 11.85
CA ALA A 95 -15.54 -14.38 12.96
C ALA A 95 -14.44 -13.30 13.15
N LEU A 96 -13.88 -12.78 12.06
CA LEU A 96 -12.89 -11.69 12.11
C LEU A 96 -13.53 -10.39 12.59
N ARG A 97 -14.70 -10.02 12.06
CA ARG A 97 -15.45 -8.84 12.52
C ARG A 97 -15.75 -8.90 14.00
N ALA A 98 -16.24 -10.04 14.48
CA ALA A 98 -16.52 -10.25 15.90
C ALA A 98 -15.24 -10.20 16.77
N LYS A 99 -14.14 -10.81 16.31
CA LYS A 99 -12.85 -10.80 17.00
C LYS A 99 -12.31 -9.39 17.20
N HIS A 100 -12.43 -8.54 16.19
CA HIS A 100 -11.91 -7.17 16.21
C HIS A 100 -12.96 -6.12 16.59
N GLN A 101 -14.19 -6.54 16.96
CA GLN A 101 -15.30 -5.67 17.34
C GLN A 101 -15.55 -4.55 16.32
N LEU A 102 -15.54 -4.91 15.03
CA LEU A 102 -15.69 -3.94 13.94
C LEU A 102 -17.13 -3.45 13.81
N ASP A 103 -17.30 -2.13 13.80
CA ASP A 103 -18.56 -1.46 13.51
C ASP A 103 -19.03 -1.70 12.06
N GLU A 104 -20.30 -1.36 11.78
CA GLU A 104 -20.90 -1.51 10.45
C GLU A 104 -20.21 -0.67 9.36
N THR A 105 -19.48 0.38 9.76
CA THR A 105 -18.72 1.26 8.84
C THR A 105 -17.31 0.76 8.53
N ALA A 106 -16.84 -0.27 9.24
CA ALA A 106 -15.54 -0.88 9.04
C ALA A 106 -15.69 -2.21 8.30
N PHE A 107 -14.98 -2.33 7.19
CA PHE A 107 -14.95 -3.51 6.33
C PHE A 107 -13.59 -4.16 6.42
N ILE A 108 -13.53 -5.49 6.38
CA ILE A 108 -12.25 -6.18 6.16
C ILE A 108 -11.94 -6.26 4.66
N PHE A 109 -10.67 -6.47 4.32
CA PHE A 109 -10.23 -6.59 2.92
C PHE A 109 -11.11 -7.54 2.08
N ASP A 110 -11.47 -8.70 2.62
CA ASP A 110 -12.26 -9.71 1.92
C ASP A 110 -13.74 -9.30 1.68
N GLU A 111 -14.25 -8.31 2.43
CA GLU A 111 -15.61 -7.76 2.27
C GLU A 111 -15.70 -6.70 1.18
N LEU A 112 -14.57 -6.06 0.84
CA LEU A 112 -14.55 -5.03 -0.17
C LEU A 112 -14.91 -5.60 -1.55
N PRO A 113 -15.60 -4.81 -2.39
CA PRO A 113 -15.77 -5.15 -3.80
C PRO A 113 -14.43 -5.44 -4.47
N GLU A 114 -14.40 -6.42 -5.37
CA GLU A 114 -13.23 -6.80 -6.17
C GLU A 114 -12.40 -5.62 -6.72
N PRO A 115 -12.99 -4.57 -7.34
CA PRO A 115 -12.19 -3.46 -7.86
C PRO A 115 -11.38 -2.72 -6.79
N TYR A 116 -11.86 -2.65 -5.54
CA TYR A 116 -11.10 -2.04 -4.44
C TYR A 116 -10.02 -2.97 -3.92
N ARG A 117 -10.31 -4.29 -3.84
CA ARG A 117 -9.33 -5.29 -3.42
C ARG A 117 -8.14 -5.34 -4.38
N ASP A 118 -8.39 -5.41 -5.68
CA ASP A 118 -7.33 -5.43 -6.69
C ASP A 118 -6.48 -4.16 -6.68
N ARG A 119 -7.11 -2.99 -6.50
CA ARG A 119 -6.38 -1.72 -6.33
C ARG A 119 -5.54 -1.69 -5.06
N LEU A 120 -6.05 -2.19 -3.94
CA LEU A 120 -5.29 -2.27 -2.69
C LEU A 120 -4.09 -3.22 -2.82
N ILE A 121 -4.27 -4.36 -3.50
CA ILE A 121 -3.19 -5.29 -3.80
C ILE A 121 -2.15 -4.67 -4.71
N GLN A 122 -2.57 -3.91 -5.73
CA GLN A 122 -1.66 -3.17 -6.59
C GLN A 122 -0.89 -2.10 -5.82
N ALA A 123 -1.56 -1.37 -4.92
CA ALA A 123 -0.96 -0.30 -4.15
C ALA A 123 0.00 -0.79 -3.05
N ILE A 124 -0.32 -1.88 -2.35
CA ILE A 124 0.47 -2.40 -1.22
C ILE A 124 1.46 -3.48 -1.69
N GLY A 125 1.12 -4.22 -2.74
CA GLY A 125 1.96 -5.30 -3.28
C GLY A 125 2.02 -6.56 -2.42
N ASP A 126 1.24 -6.65 -1.34
CA ASP A 126 1.24 -7.74 -0.37
C ASP A 126 -0.17 -8.01 0.15
N SER A 127 -0.73 -9.19 -0.20
CA SER A 127 -2.09 -9.57 0.20
C SER A 127 -2.25 -9.83 1.70
N SER A 128 -1.16 -10.18 2.38
CA SER A 128 -1.18 -10.38 3.83
C SER A 128 -1.28 -9.04 4.53
N LYS A 129 -0.48 -8.05 4.11
CA LYS A 129 -0.56 -6.68 4.64
C LYS A 129 -1.92 -6.03 4.41
N CYS A 130 -2.55 -6.25 3.25
CA CYS A 130 -3.91 -5.76 3.03
C CYS A 130 -4.91 -6.29 4.07
N ARG A 131 -4.70 -7.50 4.61
CA ARG A 131 -5.59 -8.09 5.62
C ARG A 131 -5.29 -7.63 7.04
N GLU A 132 -4.19 -6.90 7.24
CA GLU A 132 -3.83 -6.35 8.55
C GLU A 132 -4.57 -5.05 8.85
N TYR A 133 -5.33 -4.49 7.89
CA TYR A 133 -6.09 -3.26 8.06
C TYR A 133 -7.60 -3.48 7.89
N SER A 134 -8.38 -2.67 8.60
CA SER A 134 -9.78 -2.41 8.28
C SER A 134 -9.88 -1.26 7.27
N TYR A 135 -10.97 -1.23 6.52
CA TYR A 135 -11.20 -0.30 5.43
C TYR A 135 -12.57 0.37 5.54
N THR A 136 -12.70 1.54 4.92
CA THR A 136 -13.99 2.14 4.60
C THR A 136 -14.63 1.40 3.42
N GLU A 137 -15.91 1.69 3.13
CA GLU A 137 -16.60 1.19 1.93
C GLU A 137 -15.85 1.52 0.62
N ASP A 138 -15.13 2.66 0.60
CA ASP A 138 -14.31 3.11 -0.54
C ASP A 138 -12.90 2.48 -0.59
N GLY A 139 -12.59 1.55 0.32
CA GLY A 139 -11.29 0.87 0.37
C GLY A 139 -10.17 1.67 1.03
N GLN A 140 -10.47 2.72 1.80
CA GLN A 140 -9.45 3.49 2.52
C GLN A 140 -9.11 2.82 3.85
N PRO A 141 -7.84 2.55 4.16
CA PRO A 141 -7.45 1.92 5.42
C PRO A 141 -7.77 2.84 6.61
N ILE A 142 -8.41 2.28 7.65
CA ILE A 142 -8.84 2.99 8.86
C ILE A 142 -7.94 2.62 10.05
N VAL A 143 -7.94 1.35 10.45
CA VAL A 143 -7.22 0.87 11.65
C VAL A 143 -6.50 -0.43 11.34
N GLU A 144 -5.32 -0.60 11.93
CA GLU A 144 -4.58 -1.87 11.89
C GLU A 144 -5.22 -2.89 12.85
N LEU A 145 -5.73 -3.99 12.30
CA LEU A 145 -6.40 -5.07 13.03
C LEU A 145 -5.44 -5.88 13.91
N ASN A 146 -4.17 -5.99 13.52
CA ASN A 146 -3.16 -6.81 14.20
C ASN A 146 -2.13 -6.01 15.01
N SER A 147 -2.36 -4.70 15.25
CA SER A 147 -1.48 -3.92 16.13
C SER A 147 -1.55 -4.49 17.55
N LYS A 148 -0.48 -5.19 17.94
CA LYS A 148 -0.30 -5.80 19.26
C LYS A 148 0.42 -4.84 20.19
#